data_AF-A0A8W8IZN2-F1
#
_entry.id   AF-A0A8W8IZN2-F1
#
_cell.length_a   1.000
_cell.length_b   1.000
_cell.length_c   1.000
_cell.angle_alpha   90.00
_cell.angle_beta   90.00
_cell.angle_gamma   90.00
#
_symmetry.space_group_name_H-M   'P 1'
#
loop_
_entity.id
_entity.type
_entity.pdbx_description
1 polymer ?
#
loop_
_entity_poly.entity_id
_entity_poly.type
_entity_poly.pdbx_seq_one_letter_code
_entity_poly.pdbx_strand_id
1 'polypeptide(L)'
;MVSNFSGEIDPLIEQVENIQDSISTNGTIADIKKQVKDMVVWSFRCTVLLFYRWYGGVGPTSIVLLVVLLQILGLGFGTCSQNSNTRSTERGCVGTSAGNMLMASVGFVFIFSSFLMLLTTFTFMLATPLHRYICDPLTDSSFNDPDTIVDKIYKFQYGTSNGSFLGKMLFNNASIDLRVSKLLQDCQGGAAAFKALKLNNLFDVSTLTNFTKDLNIQSEVDKINIDLSTVKIMTPSLLNQLNEMKNAINVNFTKFREELGKSTTGQNMSALADQLDTFAGSCSPGCNAATQTSLGELANRTRSIESNELANLTAALTQLGTDLNTLESTVNGTDTDVDNCINNFNISEIFVQNNGSDVVKNEAKKFADRIIGIVTSFADDALYALDNEIGKCTPIWNLYNTLFVISLCQYTVDSLNGFWFSLGWCIFFFIPSIIFSTKLAKHYRRMSQLDNDYEDDKDELQLPEVSSDKYHFLHNKVHPEDKEWNGSKSPFGSNKVGHYDPSSAQSNPPPYNTDW
;
A
#
# COMPACT_ATOMS: atom_id res chain seq x y z
N MET A 1 -19.28 -31.27 27.57
CA MET A 1 -18.05 -31.15 26.75
C MET A 1 -17.97 -29.78 26.12
N VAL A 2 -18.86 -29.42 25.19
CA VAL A 2 -18.92 -28.07 24.57
C VAL A 2 -19.09 -26.95 25.62
N SER A 3 -19.87 -27.17 26.68
CA SER A 3 -20.05 -26.20 27.77
C SER A 3 -18.80 -25.93 28.61
N ASN A 4 -17.93 -26.93 28.80
CA ASN A 4 -16.68 -26.75 29.54
C ASN A 4 -15.63 -26.07 28.66
N PHE A 5 -15.60 -26.42 27.37
CA PHE A 5 -14.71 -25.80 26.38
C PHE A 5 -15.08 -24.33 26.11
N SER A 6 -16.37 -23.99 26.14
CA SER A 6 -16.86 -22.61 26.10
C SER A 6 -16.28 -21.78 27.25
N GLY A 7 -16.30 -22.30 28.47
CA GLY A 7 -15.78 -21.59 29.65
C GLY A 7 -14.27 -21.34 29.65
N GLU A 8 -13.50 -22.08 28.85
CA GLU A 8 -12.07 -21.85 28.61
C GLU A 8 -11.79 -20.88 27.45
N ILE A 9 -12.74 -20.72 26.51
CA ILE A 9 -12.61 -19.83 25.35
C ILE A 9 -13.08 -18.41 25.67
N ASP A 10 -14.13 -18.26 26.50
CA ASP A 10 -14.65 -16.96 26.92
C ASP A 10 -13.57 -15.99 27.47
N PRO A 11 -12.63 -16.41 28.36
CA PRO A 11 -11.56 -15.54 28.83
C PRO A 11 -10.54 -15.17 27.74
N LEU A 12 -10.37 -15.99 26.69
CA LEU A 12 -9.51 -15.65 25.55
C LEU A 12 -10.14 -14.56 24.68
N ILE A 13 -11.46 -14.62 24.48
CA ILE A 13 -12.22 -13.58 23.77
C ILE A 13 -12.12 -12.26 24.52
N GLU A 14 -12.28 -12.28 25.85
CA GLU A 14 -12.19 -11.10 26.70
C GLU A 14 -10.78 -10.47 26.69
N GLN A 15 -9.73 -11.28 26.60
CA GLN A 15 -8.35 -10.77 26.44
C GLN A 15 -8.15 -10.08 25.08
N VAL A 16 -8.68 -10.65 24.00
CA VAL A 16 -8.58 -10.05 22.66
C VAL A 16 -9.35 -8.73 22.58
N GLU A 17 -10.55 -8.66 23.16
CA GLU A 17 -11.34 -7.42 23.24
C GLU A 17 -10.63 -6.35 24.08
N ASN A 18 -10.05 -6.71 25.23
CA ASN A 18 -9.28 -5.77 26.04
C ASN A 18 -8.03 -5.24 25.34
N ILE A 19 -7.35 -6.06 24.53
CA ILE A 19 -6.20 -5.61 23.71
C ILE A 19 -6.68 -4.65 22.61
N GLN A 20 -7.80 -4.93 21.95
CA GLN A 20 -8.39 -4.05 20.95
C GLN A 20 -8.80 -2.69 21.54
N ASP A 21 -9.40 -2.68 22.73
CA ASP A 21 -9.81 -1.46 23.41
C ASP A 21 -8.61 -0.66 23.92
N SER A 22 -7.58 -1.32 24.46
CA SER A 22 -6.35 -0.64 24.88
C SER A 22 -5.55 -0.06 23.72
N ILE A 23 -5.62 -0.64 22.51
CA ILE A 23 -5.07 -0.02 21.29
C ILE A 23 -5.88 1.23 20.89
N SER A 24 -7.21 1.20 21.04
CA SER A 24 -8.10 2.27 20.63
C SER A 24 -8.16 3.45 21.60
N THR A 25 -7.93 3.21 22.90
CA THR A 25 -8.06 4.20 23.98
C THR A 25 -6.74 4.65 24.61
N ASN A 26 -5.59 4.12 24.17
CA ASN A 26 -4.31 4.57 24.70
C ASN A 26 -4.12 6.07 24.47
N GLY A 27 -4.09 6.86 25.55
CA GLY A 27 -4.02 8.33 25.51
C GLY A 27 -2.82 8.84 24.70
N THR A 28 -1.73 8.06 24.67
CA THR A 28 -0.53 8.32 23.88
C THR A 28 -0.81 8.38 22.37
N ILE A 29 -1.66 7.51 21.83
CA ILE A 29 -1.97 7.49 20.39
C ILE A 29 -2.87 8.67 20.01
N ALA A 30 -3.83 9.02 20.86
CA ALA A 30 -4.69 10.19 20.68
C ALA A 30 -3.87 11.50 20.73
N ASP A 31 -2.91 11.61 21.66
CA ASP A 31 -2.01 12.75 21.77
C ASP A 31 -1.02 12.84 20.60
N ILE A 32 -0.50 11.70 20.12
CA ILE A 32 0.33 11.67 18.90
C ILE A 32 -0.48 12.11 17.68
N LYS A 33 -1.72 11.65 17.53
CA LYS A 33 -2.61 12.06 16.43
C LYS A 33 -2.87 13.56 16.45
N LYS A 34 -3.01 14.15 17.64
CA LYS A 34 -3.16 15.61 17.82
C LYS A 34 -1.87 16.35 17.46
N GLN A 35 -0.72 15.90 17.96
CA GLN A 35 0.59 16.51 17.65
C GLN A 35 0.93 16.46 16.16
N VAL A 36 0.68 15.34 15.48
CA VAL A 36 0.88 15.20 14.03
C VAL A 36 -0.05 16.13 13.26
N LYS A 37 -1.33 16.22 13.67
CA LYS A 37 -2.28 17.15 13.05
C LYS A 37 -1.83 18.60 13.22
N ASP A 38 -1.39 18.99 14.41
CA ASP A 38 -0.91 20.35 14.67
C ASP A 38 0.39 20.65 13.91
N MET A 39 1.30 19.68 13.78
CA MET A 39 2.54 19.80 12.99
C MET A 39 2.26 19.96 11.49
N VAL A 40 1.31 19.19 10.94
CA VAL A 40 0.88 19.30 9.54
C VAL A 40 0.20 20.65 9.28
N VAL A 41 -0.63 21.12 10.21
CA VAL A 41 -1.26 22.45 10.13
C VAL A 41 -0.21 23.57 10.20
N TRP A 42 0.83 23.42 11.01
CA TRP A 42 1.93 24.39 11.11
C TRP A 42 2.76 24.45 9.83
N SER A 43 3.06 23.28 9.23
CA SER A 43 3.63 23.19 7.88
C SER A 43 2.79 23.94 6.84
N PHE A 44 1.46 23.76 6.88
CA PHE A 44 0.55 24.45 5.97
C PHE A 44 0.52 25.97 6.21
N ARG A 45 0.73 26.44 7.45
CA ARG A 45 0.84 27.88 7.76
C ARG A 45 2.13 28.53 7.24
N CYS A 46 3.18 27.76 6.95
CA CYS A 46 4.34 28.27 6.20
C CYS A 46 3.97 28.72 4.77
N THR A 47 2.79 28.36 4.24
CA THR A 47 2.28 28.90 2.97
C THR A 47 2.10 30.43 3.01
N VAL A 48 1.90 31.04 4.18
CA VAL A 48 1.81 32.51 4.33
C VAL A 48 3.16 33.19 4.10
N LEU A 49 4.29 32.48 4.32
CA LEU A 49 5.62 32.98 3.94
C LEU A 49 5.82 33.01 2.41
N LEU A 50 5.00 32.31 1.62
CA LEU A 50 5.14 32.31 0.15
C LEU A 50 4.81 33.67 -0.46
N PHE A 51 3.83 34.40 0.11
CA PHE A 51 3.53 35.77 -0.33
C PHE A 51 4.71 36.70 -0.05
N TYR A 52 5.28 36.66 1.16
CA TYR A 52 6.48 37.43 1.49
C TYR A 52 7.72 37.00 0.68
N ARG A 53 7.83 35.72 0.33
CA ARG A 53 8.89 35.19 -0.53
C ARG A 53 8.82 35.73 -1.95
N TRP A 54 7.62 35.82 -2.52
CA TRP A 54 7.43 36.38 -3.86
C TRP A 54 7.84 37.85 -3.92
N TYR A 55 7.34 38.68 -3.00
CA TYR A 55 7.71 40.10 -2.95
C TYR A 55 9.19 40.31 -2.58
N GLY A 56 9.74 39.48 -1.70
CA GLY A 56 11.15 39.49 -1.32
C GLY A 56 12.10 39.09 -2.46
N GLY A 57 11.63 38.31 -3.45
CA GLY A 57 12.39 37.98 -4.66
C GLY A 57 12.23 39.01 -5.78
N VAL A 58 10.99 39.42 -6.08
CA VAL A 58 10.68 40.32 -7.20
C VAL A 58 11.22 41.74 -7.00
N GLY A 59 11.20 42.27 -5.77
CA GLY A 59 11.67 43.63 -5.49
C GLY A 59 13.17 43.81 -5.80
N PRO A 60 14.06 43.04 -5.17
CA PRO A 60 15.52 43.14 -5.39
C PRO A 60 15.93 42.83 -6.83
N THR A 61 15.28 41.85 -7.46
CA THR A 61 15.55 41.51 -8.87
C THR A 61 15.12 42.63 -9.83
N SER A 62 13.99 43.28 -9.57
CA SER A 62 13.54 44.44 -10.35
C SER A 62 14.50 45.62 -10.25
N ILE A 63 15.09 45.87 -9.08
CA ILE A 63 16.10 46.92 -8.87
C ILE A 63 17.36 46.62 -9.69
N VAL A 64 17.85 45.38 -9.62
CA VAL A 64 19.02 44.93 -10.41
C VAL A 64 18.74 45.07 -11.90
N LEU A 65 17.56 44.64 -12.36
CA LEU A 65 17.17 44.74 -13.76
C LEU A 65 17.07 46.19 -14.25
N LEU A 66 16.49 47.10 -13.44
CA LEU A 66 16.44 48.52 -13.76
C LEU A 66 17.84 49.12 -13.96
N VAL A 67 18.77 48.80 -13.06
CA VAL A 67 20.17 49.25 -13.15
C VAL A 67 20.83 48.76 -14.44
N VAL A 68 20.68 47.47 -14.75
CA VAL A 68 21.25 46.86 -15.95
C VAL A 68 20.64 47.45 -17.23
N LEU A 69 19.33 47.69 -17.26
CA LEU A 69 18.67 48.33 -18.40
C LEU A 69 19.17 49.75 -18.64
N LEU A 70 19.35 50.55 -17.58
CA LEU A 70 19.91 51.91 -17.71
C LEU A 70 21.34 51.88 -18.23
N GLN A 71 22.15 50.88 -17.84
CA GLN A 71 23.49 50.68 -18.36
C GLN A 71 23.48 50.29 -19.84
N ILE A 72 22.63 49.33 -20.25
CA ILE A 72 22.52 48.89 -21.65
C ILE A 72 22.03 50.03 -22.55
N LEU A 73 20.98 50.75 -22.13
CA LEU A 73 20.46 51.89 -22.89
C LEU A 73 21.48 53.04 -22.95
N GLY A 74 22.20 53.30 -21.85
CA GLY A 74 23.29 54.28 -21.82
C GLY A 74 24.45 53.90 -22.75
N LEU A 75 24.82 52.63 -22.84
CA LEU A 75 25.84 52.14 -23.78
C LEU A 75 25.34 52.17 -25.22
N GLY A 76 24.09 51.77 -25.47
CA GLY A 76 23.47 51.76 -26.80
C GLY A 76 23.33 53.17 -27.38
N PHE A 77 22.78 54.11 -26.61
CA PHE A 77 22.72 55.51 -27.05
C PHE A 77 24.11 56.17 -27.12
N GLY A 78 25.05 55.75 -26.28
CA GLY A 78 26.43 56.23 -26.31
C GLY A 78 27.16 55.84 -27.60
N THR A 79 27.05 54.58 -28.00
CA THR A 79 27.64 54.05 -29.24
C THR A 79 26.97 54.60 -30.49
N CYS A 80 25.63 54.68 -30.53
CA CYS A 80 24.89 55.29 -31.64
C CYS A 80 25.12 56.81 -31.78
N SER A 81 25.61 57.49 -30.73
CA SER A 81 25.93 58.92 -30.76
C SER A 81 27.34 59.21 -31.29
N GLN A 82 28.18 58.19 -31.52
CA GLN A 82 29.57 58.37 -31.91
C GLN A 82 29.70 58.62 -33.41
N ASN A 83 29.70 59.89 -33.81
CA ASN A 83 30.18 60.30 -35.14
C ASN A 83 31.68 60.55 -35.08
N SER A 84 32.45 59.93 -35.98
CA SER A 84 33.93 59.95 -35.97
C SER A 84 34.56 61.32 -36.22
N ASN A 85 33.79 62.33 -36.63
CA ASN A 85 34.30 63.63 -37.10
C ASN A 85 33.78 64.86 -36.30
N THR A 86 33.25 64.71 -35.08
CA THR A 86 32.74 65.86 -34.30
C THR A 86 33.55 66.15 -33.03
N ARG A 87 33.87 67.44 -32.81
CA ARG A 87 34.59 67.95 -31.63
C ARG A 87 33.75 67.73 -30.37
N SER A 88 34.37 67.46 -29.22
CA SER A 88 33.69 67.16 -27.94
C SER A 88 32.64 68.18 -27.47
N THR A 89 32.66 69.39 -28.04
CA THR A 89 31.74 70.51 -27.80
C THR A 89 30.49 70.54 -28.70
N GLU A 90 30.34 69.65 -29.69
CA GLU A 90 29.21 69.59 -30.64
C GLU A 90 28.39 68.29 -30.59
N ARG A 91 28.54 67.50 -29.52
CA ARG A 91 27.76 66.25 -29.38
C ARG A 91 26.26 66.51 -29.25
N GLY A 92 25.48 65.74 -30.01
CA GLY A 92 24.02 65.83 -30.06
C GLY A 92 23.34 65.41 -28.74
N CYS A 93 22.03 65.68 -28.66
CA CYS A 93 21.21 65.38 -27.47
C CYS A 93 21.29 63.89 -27.06
N VAL A 94 21.45 62.98 -28.02
CA VAL A 94 21.50 61.52 -27.79
C VAL A 94 22.69 61.10 -26.90
N GLY A 95 23.90 61.64 -27.14
CA GLY A 95 25.07 61.35 -26.30
C GLY A 95 24.98 61.94 -24.89
N THR A 96 24.38 63.12 -24.75
CA THR A 96 24.13 63.72 -23.42
C THR A 96 23.10 62.90 -22.64
N SER A 97 22.04 62.42 -23.29
CA SER A 97 21.08 61.49 -22.69
C SER A 97 21.73 60.16 -22.30
N ALA A 98 22.62 59.60 -23.13
CA ALA A 98 23.38 58.39 -22.82
C ALA A 98 24.22 58.53 -21.53
N GLY A 99 24.97 59.64 -21.40
CA GLY A 99 25.74 59.92 -20.19
C GLY A 99 24.87 60.16 -18.96
N ASN A 100 23.70 60.79 -19.12
CA ASN A 100 22.74 60.96 -18.02
C ASN A 100 22.12 59.63 -17.58
N MET A 101 21.83 58.70 -18.50
CA MET A 101 21.32 57.36 -18.16
C MET A 101 22.37 56.50 -17.44
N LEU A 102 23.64 56.56 -17.85
CA LEU A 102 24.74 55.91 -17.14
C LEU A 102 24.91 56.47 -15.72
N MET A 103 24.88 57.80 -15.56
CA MET A 103 24.94 58.45 -14.24
C MET A 103 23.72 58.16 -13.38
N ALA A 104 22.52 58.05 -13.96
CA ALA A 104 21.32 57.64 -13.26
C ALA A 104 21.45 56.19 -12.74
N SER A 105 22.00 55.27 -13.54
CA SER A 105 22.26 53.89 -13.09
C SER A 105 23.22 53.85 -11.89
N VAL A 106 24.29 54.65 -11.92
CA VAL A 106 25.25 54.77 -10.80
C VAL A 106 24.55 55.32 -9.57
N GLY A 107 23.70 56.34 -9.72
CA GLY A 107 22.88 56.89 -8.63
C GLY A 107 21.98 55.83 -7.99
N PHE A 108 21.28 55.02 -8.79
CA PHE A 108 20.45 53.93 -8.27
C PHE A 108 21.26 52.85 -7.55
N VAL A 109 22.45 52.49 -8.07
CA VAL A 109 23.33 51.55 -7.37
C VAL A 109 23.74 52.12 -6.02
N PHE A 110 24.13 53.40 -5.91
CA PHE A 110 24.49 53.99 -4.61
C PHE A 110 23.31 54.03 -3.63
N ILE A 111 22.09 54.35 -4.10
CA ILE A 111 20.89 54.41 -3.24
C ILE A 111 20.54 53.01 -2.69
N PHE A 112 20.54 51.98 -3.55
CA PHE A 112 20.07 50.65 -3.18
C PHE A 112 21.20 49.70 -2.74
N SER A 113 22.48 50.04 -2.91
CA SER A 113 23.60 49.15 -2.57
C SER A 113 23.62 48.76 -1.10
N SER A 114 23.32 49.70 -0.20
CA SER A 114 23.27 49.41 1.24
C SER A 114 22.18 48.38 1.55
N PHE A 115 20.99 48.56 0.97
CA PHE A 115 19.86 47.65 1.13
C PHE A 115 20.15 46.26 0.53
N LEU A 116 20.67 46.19 -0.69
CA LEU A 116 21.00 44.92 -1.36
C LEU A 116 22.13 44.17 -0.63
N MET A 117 23.12 44.87 -0.11
CA MET A 117 24.22 44.27 0.68
C MET A 117 23.71 43.72 2.02
N LEU A 118 22.85 44.46 2.73
CA LEU A 118 22.24 44.00 3.98
C LEU A 118 21.40 42.74 3.72
N LEU A 119 20.54 42.77 2.70
CA LEU A 119 19.69 41.64 2.34
C LEU A 119 20.52 40.39 1.98
N THR A 120 21.57 40.56 1.19
CA THR A 120 22.49 39.47 0.80
C THR A 120 23.20 38.89 2.03
N THR A 121 23.68 39.75 2.93
CA THR A 121 24.38 39.32 4.15
C THR A 121 23.43 38.58 5.10
N PHE A 122 22.21 39.09 5.29
CA PHE A 122 21.20 38.46 6.13
C PHE A 122 20.79 37.08 5.61
N THR A 123 20.53 36.98 4.30
CA THR A 123 20.17 35.70 3.67
C THR A 123 21.34 34.72 3.67
N PHE A 124 22.58 35.16 3.49
CA PHE A 124 23.78 34.33 3.67
C PHE A 124 23.94 33.81 5.11
N MET A 125 23.72 34.66 6.11
CA MET A 125 23.82 34.29 7.54
C MET A 125 22.79 33.23 7.94
N LEU A 126 21.62 33.22 7.30
CA LEU A 126 20.59 32.21 7.57
C LEU A 126 20.77 30.96 6.70
N ALA A 127 20.92 31.12 5.39
CA ALA A 127 20.90 30.00 4.44
C ALA A 127 22.09 29.06 4.62
N THR A 128 23.30 29.62 4.82
CA THR A 128 24.53 28.81 4.87
C THR A 128 24.58 27.89 6.09
N PRO A 129 24.30 28.36 7.32
CA PRO A 129 24.22 27.48 8.49
C PRO A 129 23.07 26.48 8.40
N LEU A 130 21.89 26.89 7.90
CA LEU A 130 20.77 25.97 7.71
C LEU A 130 21.12 24.84 6.74
N HIS A 131 21.82 25.15 5.63
CA HIS A 131 22.26 24.15 4.68
C HIS A 131 23.24 23.16 5.33
N ARG A 132 24.31 23.67 5.94
CA ARG A 132 25.41 22.85 6.46
C ARG A 132 25.07 22.05 7.72
N TYR A 133 24.30 22.63 8.66
CA TYR A 133 24.05 22.00 9.96
C TYR A 133 22.72 21.27 10.07
N ILE A 134 21.75 21.60 9.20
CA ILE A 134 20.41 21.01 9.25
C ILE A 134 20.14 20.20 7.99
N CYS A 135 20.34 20.76 6.81
CA CYS A 135 19.92 20.09 5.57
C CYS A 135 20.85 18.96 5.11
N ASP A 136 22.17 19.13 5.15
CA ASP A 136 23.12 18.07 4.85
C ASP A 136 22.80 16.77 5.63
N PRO A 137 22.66 16.80 6.98
CA PRO A 137 22.36 15.59 7.74
C PRO A 137 20.90 15.09 7.64
N LEU A 138 19.94 15.91 7.18
CA LEU A 138 18.56 15.47 6.92
C LEU A 138 18.38 14.85 5.53
N THR A 139 19.22 15.23 4.57
CA THR A 139 19.15 14.75 3.18
C THR A 139 20.10 13.59 2.91
N ASP A 140 21.02 13.30 3.83
CA ASP A 140 21.97 12.21 3.68
C ASP A 140 21.27 10.83 3.65
N SER A 141 21.41 10.16 2.51
CA SER A 141 20.97 8.78 2.26
C SER A 141 21.63 7.73 3.14
N SER A 142 22.75 8.06 3.81
CA SER A 142 23.43 7.13 4.72
C SER A 142 22.82 7.08 6.12
N PHE A 143 21.84 7.94 6.44
CA PHE A 143 21.09 7.97 7.70
C PHE A 143 21.92 7.99 8.99
N ASN A 144 23.23 8.28 8.96
CA ASN A 144 24.09 8.21 10.14
C ASN A 144 24.00 9.47 11.01
N ASP A 145 23.62 10.61 10.43
CA ASP A 145 23.67 11.93 11.08
C ASP A 145 22.35 12.54 11.59
N PRO A 146 21.12 12.14 11.19
CA PRO A 146 19.90 12.77 11.71
C PRO A 146 19.68 12.49 13.20
N ASP A 147 20.22 11.37 13.71
CA ASP A 147 20.22 11.07 15.15
C ASP A 147 20.97 12.14 15.95
N THR A 148 22.06 12.70 15.41
CA THR A 148 22.84 13.73 16.10
C THR A 148 22.11 15.07 16.15
N ILE A 149 21.29 15.39 15.13
CA ILE A 149 20.47 16.61 15.13
C ILE A 149 19.36 16.49 16.15
N VAL A 150 18.61 15.38 16.13
CA VAL A 150 17.48 15.18 17.04
C VAL A 150 17.98 15.11 18.48
N ASP A 151 19.09 14.41 18.72
CA ASP A 151 19.73 14.36 20.04
C ASP A 151 20.23 15.75 20.48
N LYS A 152 20.80 16.57 19.59
CA LYS A 152 21.22 17.95 19.92
C LYS A 152 20.05 18.89 20.19
N ILE A 153 19.00 18.86 19.37
CA ILE A 153 17.79 19.67 19.56
C ILE A 153 17.11 19.27 20.88
N TYR A 154 17.02 17.97 21.15
CA TYR A 154 16.44 17.48 22.39
C TYR A 154 17.27 17.85 23.62
N LYS A 155 18.61 17.67 23.56
CA LYS A 155 19.53 18.13 24.61
C LYS A 155 19.41 19.63 24.88
N PHE A 156 19.23 20.43 23.84
CA PHE A 156 19.03 21.87 23.96
C PHE A 156 17.70 22.22 24.65
N GLN A 157 16.60 21.52 24.32
CA GLN A 157 15.28 21.86 24.84
C GLN A 157 14.90 21.20 26.17
N TYR A 158 15.42 20.00 26.46
CA TYR A 158 15.01 19.19 27.61
C TYR A 158 16.17 18.70 28.50
N GLY A 159 17.41 19.08 28.21
CA GLY A 159 18.61 18.73 28.99
C GLY A 159 19.19 17.34 28.67
N THR A 160 20.35 17.02 29.27
CA THR A 160 21.10 15.77 29.00
C THR A 160 20.36 14.56 29.56
N SER A 161 19.71 13.77 28.70
CA SER A 161 19.24 12.43 29.05
C SER A 161 20.13 11.36 28.43
N ASN A 162 20.53 10.37 29.22
CA ASN A 162 21.14 9.15 28.71
C ASN A 162 20.04 8.23 28.15
N GLY A 163 20.12 7.87 26.87
CA GLY A 163 19.18 6.95 26.20
C GLY A 163 18.51 7.54 24.96
N SER A 164 17.64 6.76 24.30
CA SER A 164 16.99 7.20 23.06
C SER A 164 15.80 8.15 23.32
N PHE A 165 15.75 9.27 22.58
CA PHE A 165 14.68 10.27 22.69
C PHE A 165 13.29 9.64 22.43
N LEU A 166 13.17 8.92 21.32
CA LEU A 166 11.91 8.27 20.95
C LEU A 166 11.50 7.19 21.97
N GLY A 167 12.46 6.45 22.52
CA GLY A 167 12.18 5.47 23.55
C GLY A 167 11.60 6.10 24.82
N LYS A 168 12.16 7.24 25.25
CA LYS A 168 11.61 8.01 26.37
C LYS A 168 10.23 8.61 26.05
N MET A 169 10.03 9.13 24.84
CA MET A 169 8.76 9.75 24.44
C MET A 169 7.62 8.75 24.27
N LEU A 170 7.89 7.58 23.68
CA LEU A 170 6.85 6.58 23.37
C LEU A 170 6.64 5.58 24.50
N PHE A 171 7.70 5.18 25.19
CA PHE A 171 7.68 4.09 26.18
C PHE A 171 7.87 4.57 27.61
N ASN A 172 8.09 5.87 27.83
CA ASN A 172 8.54 6.41 29.11
C ASN A 172 9.80 5.70 29.66
N ASN A 173 10.58 5.06 28.77
CA ASN A 173 11.75 4.26 29.12
C ASN A 173 12.89 4.56 28.13
N ALA A 174 13.92 5.26 28.62
CA ALA A 174 15.07 5.66 27.81
C ALA A 174 16.03 4.50 27.46
N SER A 175 15.88 3.33 28.11
CA SER A 175 16.72 2.15 27.89
C SER A 175 16.44 1.43 26.58
N ILE A 176 15.28 1.68 25.98
CA ILE A 176 14.91 1.11 24.67
C ILE A 176 15.66 1.89 23.60
N ASP A 177 16.57 1.25 22.88
CA ASP A 177 17.31 1.87 21.77
C ASP A 177 16.39 2.01 20.55
N LEU A 178 15.76 3.18 20.40
CA LEU A 178 14.92 3.54 19.26
C LEU A 178 15.49 4.81 18.61
N ARG A 179 16.25 4.62 17.53
CA ARG A 179 16.91 5.69 16.78
C ARG A 179 16.00 6.19 15.66
N VAL A 180 16.01 7.50 15.43
CA VAL A 180 15.18 8.13 14.40
C VAL A 180 15.70 7.73 13.02
N SER A 181 17.02 7.63 12.84
CA SER A 181 17.67 7.13 11.63
C SER A 181 17.14 5.77 11.19
N LYS A 182 17.21 4.78 12.09
CA LYS A 182 16.81 3.41 11.84
C LYS A 182 15.31 3.29 11.62
N LEU A 183 14.51 4.04 12.39
CA LEU A 183 13.07 4.14 12.17
C LEU A 183 12.76 4.66 10.77
N LEU A 184 13.38 5.76 10.35
CA LEU A 184 13.16 6.33 9.01
C LEU A 184 13.61 5.38 7.89
N GLN A 185 14.74 4.69 8.07
CA GLN A 185 15.23 3.67 7.13
C GLN A 185 14.27 2.48 7.00
N ASP A 186 13.81 1.93 8.13
CA ASP A 186 12.84 0.83 8.15
C ASP A 186 11.51 1.28 7.50
N CYS A 187 11.10 2.53 7.72
CA CYS A 187 9.89 3.11 7.11
C CYS A 187 10.03 3.41 5.62
N GLN A 188 11.22 3.83 5.18
CA GLN A 188 11.53 3.95 3.76
C GLN A 188 11.48 2.58 3.07
N GLY A 189 11.97 1.53 3.75
CA GLY A 189 11.90 0.14 3.29
C GLY A 189 10.51 -0.49 3.36
N GLY A 190 9.51 0.22 3.89
CA GLY A 190 8.13 -0.26 3.97
C GLY A 190 7.87 -1.29 5.07
N ALA A 191 8.68 -1.30 6.13
CA ALA A 191 8.46 -2.13 7.31
C ALA A 191 7.12 -1.78 8.00
N ALA A 192 6.55 -2.77 8.70
CA ALA A 192 5.39 -2.55 9.56
C ALA A 192 5.77 -1.60 10.72
N ALA A 193 4.87 -0.69 11.06
CA ALA A 193 5.07 0.26 12.15
C ALA A 193 5.29 -0.44 13.48
N PHE A 194 4.64 -1.59 13.70
CA PHE A 194 4.78 -2.37 14.92
C PHE A 194 6.22 -2.81 15.17
N LYS A 195 6.87 -3.37 14.15
CA LYS A 195 8.27 -3.78 14.17
C LYS A 195 9.23 -2.58 14.18
N ALA A 196 8.99 -1.59 13.32
CA ALA A 196 9.88 -0.43 13.18
C ALA A 196 9.92 0.45 14.44
N LEU A 197 8.78 0.64 15.11
CA LEU A 197 8.69 1.38 16.37
C LEU A 197 9.01 0.53 17.60
N LYS A 198 9.18 -0.80 17.45
CA LYS A 198 9.35 -1.74 18.57
C LYS A 198 8.19 -1.71 19.57
N LEU A 199 6.94 -1.67 19.07
CA LEU A 199 5.72 -1.60 19.88
C LEU A 199 5.49 -2.82 20.78
N ASN A 200 6.22 -3.93 20.55
CA ASN A 200 6.34 -5.06 21.49
C ASN A 200 6.69 -4.66 22.93
N ASN A 201 7.32 -3.49 23.15
CA ASN A 201 7.63 -3.00 24.49
C ASN A 201 6.43 -2.33 25.20
N LEU A 202 5.35 -2.02 24.47
CA LEU A 202 4.08 -1.52 25.04
C LEU A 202 3.03 -2.61 25.09
N PHE A 203 2.97 -3.42 24.02
CA PHE A 203 1.98 -4.47 23.87
C PHE A 203 2.72 -5.79 23.89
N ASP A 204 2.57 -6.54 24.98
CA ASP A 204 3.14 -7.88 25.09
C ASP A 204 2.28 -8.89 24.33
N VAL A 205 2.58 -9.02 23.03
CA VAL A 205 1.85 -9.91 22.13
C VAL A 205 2.22 -11.39 22.39
N SER A 206 3.23 -11.67 23.22
CA SER A 206 3.58 -13.06 23.58
C SER A 206 2.50 -13.73 24.45
N THR A 207 1.68 -12.92 25.13
CA THR A 207 0.50 -13.40 25.87
C THR A 207 -0.54 -14.05 24.96
N LEU A 208 -0.72 -13.54 23.73
CA LEU A 208 -1.66 -14.07 22.73
C LEU A 208 -1.28 -15.46 22.20
N THR A 209 -0.03 -15.90 22.38
CA THR A 209 0.42 -17.25 22.00
C THR A 209 0.52 -18.23 23.16
N ASN A 210 0.41 -17.76 24.41
CA ASN A 210 0.62 -18.60 25.60
C ASN A 210 -0.63 -19.39 26.04
N PHE A 211 -1.79 -19.23 25.38
CA PHE A 211 -3.04 -19.94 25.72
C PHE A 211 -2.89 -21.47 25.73
N THR A 212 -1.94 -22.03 24.98
CA THR A 212 -1.68 -23.48 24.97
C THR A 212 -1.13 -23.99 26.32
N LYS A 213 -0.51 -23.13 27.14
CA LYS A 213 -0.06 -23.51 28.49
C LYS A 213 -1.21 -23.55 29.49
N ASP A 214 -2.22 -22.71 29.29
CA ASP A 214 -3.37 -22.62 30.20
C ASP A 214 -4.40 -23.72 29.89
N LEU A 215 -4.51 -24.14 28.63
CA LEU A 215 -5.36 -25.25 28.18
C LEU A 215 -4.65 -26.59 28.33
N ASN A 216 -4.65 -27.16 29.54
CA ASN A 216 -4.10 -28.49 29.79
C ASN A 216 -5.04 -29.60 29.27
N ILE A 217 -5.09 -29.77 27.93
CA ILE A 217 -5.93 -30.76 27.23
C ILE A 217 -5.81 -32.14 27.88
N GLN A 218 -4.60 -32.55 28.25
CA GLN A 218 -4.37 -33.89 28.79
C GLN A 218 -5.21 -34.10 30.06
N SER A 219 -5.30 -33.08 30.92
CA SER A 219 -6.11 -33.15 32.13
C SER A 219 -7.62 -33.18 31.88
N GLU A 220 -8.12 -32.58 30.80
CA GLU A 220 -9.54 -32.64 30.42
C GLU A 220 -9.88 -33.94 29.69
N VAL A 221 -8.97 -34.46 28.86
CA VAL A 221 -9.10 -35.77 28.20
C VAL A 221 -9.05 -36.90 29.21
N ASP A 222 -8.20 -36.80 30.23
CA ASP A 222 -8.10 -37.80 31.29
C ASP A 222 -9.38 -37.89 32.15
N LYS A 223 -10.21 -36.82 32.18
CA LYS A 223 -11.53 -36.82 32.82
C LYS A 223 -12.58 -37.62 32.04
N ILE A 224 -12.31 -37.98 30.78
CA ILE A 224 -13.22 -38.81 29.97
C ILE A 224 -13.15 -40.24 30.49
N ASN A 225 -14.05 -40.59 31.40
CA ASN A 225 -14.20 -41.96 31.89
C ASN A 225 -15.48 -42.56 31.30
N ILE A 226 -15.33 -43.27 30.18
CA ILE A 226 -16.43 -44.01 29.54
C ILE A 226 -16.21 -45.49 29.82
N ASP A 227 -17.16 -46.09 30.52
CA ASP A 227 -17.20 -47.52 30.75
C ASP A 227 -17.99 -48.20 29.61
N LEU A 228 -17.27 -48.93 28.75
CA LEU A 228 -17.84 -49.72 27.67
C LEU A 228 -17.84 -51.23 27.98
N SER A 229 -17.39 -51.63 29.17
CA SER A 229 -17.30 -53.04 29.58
C SER A 229 -18.67 -53.73 29.61
N THR A 230 -19.75 -52.96 29.75
CA THR A 230 -21.13 -53.45 29.80
C THR A 230 -21.81 -53.55 28.45
N VAL A 231 -21.19 -53.06 27.37
CA VAL A 231 -21.77 -53.09 26.03
C VAL A 231 -21.87 -54.55 25.55
N LYS A 232 -23.09 -55.00 25.28
CA LYS A 232 -23.35 -56.27 24.60
C LYS A 232 -23.87 -56.03 23.19
N ILE A 233 -23.07 -56.43 22.21
CA ILE A 233 -23.43 -56.46 20.79
C ILE A 233 -24.10 -57.81 20.49
N MET A 234 -23.54 -58.91 21.01
CA MET A 234 -24.11 -60.25 20.92
C MET A 234 -25.07 -60.49 22.09
N THR A 235 -26.34 -60.11 21.89
CA THR A 235 -27.38 -60.42 22.87
C THR A 235 -27.73 -61.92 22.84
N PRO A 236 -28.19 -62.51 23.98
CA PRO A 236 -28.63 -63.91 23.99
C PRO A 236 -29.75 -64.20 22.98
N SER A 237 -30.62 -63.22 22.73
CA SER A 237 -31.69 -63.34 21.72
C SER A 237 -31.12 -63.46 20.31
N LEU A 238 -30.13 -62.64 19.95
CA LEU A 238 -29.51 -62.67 18.63
C LEU A 238 -28.76 -63.98 18.41
N LEU A 239 -28.02 -64.45 19.42
CA LEU A 239 -27.33 -65.74 19.35
C LEU A 239 -28.31 -66.90 19.14
N ASN A 240 -29.45 -66.89 19.83
CA ASN A 240 -30.49 -67.91 19.64
C ASN A 240 -31.07 -67.86 18.23
N GLN A 241 -31.41 -66.68 17.71
CA GLN A 241 -31.94 -66.52 16.35
C GLN A 241 -30.96 -67.01 15.27
N LEU A 242 -29.66 -66.72 15.43
CA LEU A 242 -28.63 -67.19 14.51
C LEU A 242 -28.49 -68.72 14.55
N ASN A 243 -28.54 -69.32 15.75
CA ASN A 243 -28.52 -70.77 15.91
C ASN A 243 -29.80 -71.44 15.38
N GLU A 244 -30.96 -70.82 15.55
CA GLU A 244 -32.23 -71.29 14.97
C GLU A 244 -32.16 -71.27 13.44
N MET A 245 -31.62 -70.19 12.85
CA MET A 245 -31.40 -70.11 11.40
C MET A 245 -30.46 -71.21 10.92
N LYS A 246 -29.33 -71.43 11.62
CA LYS A 246 -28.37 -72.51 11.31
C LYS A 246 -29.02 -73.90 11.38
N ASN A 247 -29.91 -74.12 12.33
CA ASN A 247 -30.62 -75.39 12.45
C ASN A 247 -31.70 -75.56 11.36
N ALA A 248 -32.40 -74.49 11.01
CA ALA A 248 -33.45 -74.51 9.99
C ALA A 248 -32.92 -74.84 8.58
N ILE A 249 -31.67 -74.46 8.30
CA ILE A 249 -31.03 -74.72 7.01
C ILE A 249 -30.37 -76.11 6.91
N ASN A 250 -30.29 -76.88 8.00
CA ASN A 250 -29.72 -78.23 8.00
C ASN A 250 -30.71 -79.27 7.43
N VAL A 251 -30.98 -79.16 6.13
CA VAL A 251 -31.94 -79.99 5.40
C VAL A 251 -31.23 -81.16 4.70
N ASN A 252 -31.78 -82.37 4.83
CA ASN A 252 -31.26 -83.54 4.11
C ASN A 252 -31.85 -83.59 2.69
N PHE A 253 -31.21 -82.89 1.75
CA PHE A 253 -31.60 -82.85 0.33
C PHE A 253 -31.54 -84.22 -0.36
N THR A 254 -30.74 -85.17 0.14
CA THR A 254 -30.63 -86.53 -0.41
C THR A 254 -31.95 -87.29 -0.32
N LYS A 255 -32.65 -87.22 0.82
CA LYS A 255 -33.95 -87.88 0.97
C LYS A 255 -35.01 -87.36 -0.01
N PHE A 256 -35.03 -86.06 -0.24
CA PHE A 256 -35.96 -85.46 -1.21
C PHE A 256 -35.64 -85.88 -2.64
N ARG A 257 -34.35 -86.01 -3.01
CA ARG A 257 -33.94 -86.54 -4.31
C ARG A 257 -34.36 -88.01 -4.50
N GLU A 258 -34.22 -88.83 -3.47
CA GLU A 258 -34.63 -90.24 -3.51
C GLU A 258 -36.15 -90.38 -3.76
N GLU A 259 -36.97 -89.51 -3.15
CA GLU A 259 -38.42 -89.48 -3.38
C GLU A 259 -38.77 -89.00 -4.80
N LEU A 260 -38.10 -87.95 -5.30
CA LEU A 260 -38.31 -87.43 -6.66
C LEU A 260 -37.90 -88.42 -7.76
N GLY A 261 -36.96 -89.31 -7.48
CA GLY A 261 -36.48 -90.33 -8.42
C GLY A 261 -37.40 -91.55 -8.58
N LYS A 262 -38.50 -91.64 -7.83
CA LYS A 262 -39.46 -92.75 -7.95
C LYS A 262 -40.27 -92.64 -9.24
N SER A 263 -40.57 -93.79 -9.85
CA SER A 263 -41.40 -93.84 -11.05
C SER A 263 -42.82 -93.34 -10.77
N THR A 264 -43.33 -92.45 -11.62
CA THR A 264 -44.67 -91.84 -11.53
C THR A 264 -45.81 -92.82 -11.84
N THR A 265 -45.54 -93.89 -12.58
CA THR A 265 -46.55 -94.89 -12.97
C THR A 265 -46.00 -96.30 -12.84
N GLY A 266 -46.79 -97.23 -12.28
CA GLY A 266 -46.39 -98.63 -12.17
C GLY A 266 -46.38 -99.41 -13.50
N GLN A 267 -46.97 -98.86 -14.57
CA GLN A 267 -47.03 -99.46 -15.91
C GLN A 267 -46.93 -98.40 -17.01
N ASN A 268 -46.49 -98.80 -18.19
CA ASN A 268 -46.41 -97.94 -19.37
C ASN A 268 -47.82 -97.68 -19.93
N MET A 269 -48.28 -96.42 -19.86
CA MET A 269 -49.64 -96.01 -20.25
C MET A 269 -49.86 -96.16 -21.77
N SER A 270 -48.87 -95.86 -22.61
CA SER A 270 -48.95 -96.09 -24.07
C SER A 270 -49.12 -97.57 -24.40
N ALA A 271 -48.36 -98.44 -23.75
CA ALA A 271 -48.46 -99.88 -23.95
C ALA A 271 -49.85 -100.41 -23.54
N LEU A 272 -50.43 -99.87 -22.46
CA LEU A 272 -51.79 -100.19 -22.05
C LEU A 272 -52.82 -99.69 -23.08
N ALA A 273 -52.66 -98.48 -23.62
CA ALA A 273 -53.54 -97.95 -24.66
C ALA A 273 -53.48 -98.77 -25.96
N ASP A 274 -52.28 -99.20 -26.38
CA ASP A 274 -52.10 -100.03 -27.58
C ASP A 274 -52.70 -101.43 -27.40
N GLN A 275 -52.62 -101.99 -26.18
CA GLN A 275 -53.30 -103.24 -25.82
C GLN A 275 -54.83 -103.09 -25.89
N LEU A 276 -55.37 -101.97 -25.42
CA LEU A 276 -56.81 -101.68 -25.49
C LEU A 276 -57.30 -101.56 -26.95
N ASP A 277 -56.54 -100.90 -27.82
CA ASP A 277 -56.87 -100.80 -29.26
C ASP A 277 -56.74 -102.15 -29.98
N THR A 278 -55.68 -102.91 -29.69
CA THR A 278 -55.49 -104.25 -30.25
C THR A 278 -56.63 -105.18 -29.84
N PHE A 279 -57.08 -105.08 -28.58
CA PHE A 279 -58.22 -105.81 -28.07
C PHE A 279 -59.53 -105.37 -28.76
N ALA A 280 -59.74 -104.05 -28.96
CA ALA A 280 -60.89 -103.52 -29.68
C ALA A 280 -60.95 -104.05 -31.14
N GLY A 281 -59.82 -104.08 -31.84
CA GLY A 281 -59.72 -104.54 -33.23
C GLY A 281 -59.85 -106.05 -33.41
N SER A 282 -59.30 -106.84 -32.47
CA SER A 282 -59.38 -108.31 -32.50
C SER A 282 -60.72 -108.86 -32.01
N CYS A 283 -61.55 -108.06 -31.34
CA CYS A 283 -62.85 -108.52 -30.84
C CYS A 283 -63.95 -108.65 -31.91
N SER A 284 -63.68 -108.56 -33.22
CA SER A 284 -64.68 -108.87 -34.26
C SER A 284 -64.51 -110.33 -34.74
N PRO A 285 -65.55 -111.21 -34.69
CA PRO A 285 -66.99 -110.96 -34.47
C PRO A 285 -67.50 -111.13 -33.01
N GLY A 286 -66.61 -111.22 -32.01
CA GLY A 286 -66.97 -111.52 -30.61
C GLY A 286 -67.59 -110.38 -29.76
N CYS A 287 -67.46 -109.12 -30.18
CA CYS A 287 -67.98 -107.92 -29.50
C CYS A 287 -69.00 -107.16 -30.38
N ASN A 288 -69.94 -106.46 -29.74
CA ASN A 288 -70.80 -105.49 -30.43
C ASN A 288 -70.07 -104.16 -30.67
N ALA A 289 -70.56 -103.35 -31.62
CA ALA A 289 -69.95 -102.08 -32.01
C ALA A 289 -69.81 -101.08 -30.84
N ALA A 290 -70.75 -101.07 -29.89
CA ALA A 290 -70.69 -100.20 -28.71
C ALA A 290 -69.48 -100.51 -27.81
N THR A 291 -69.16 -101.79 -27.61
CA THR A 291 -68.01 -102.22 -26.78
C THR A 291 -66.68 -101.83 -27.45
N GLN A 292 -66.58 -101.94 -28.78
CA GLN A 292 -65.41 -101.49 -29.53
C GLN A 292 -65.18 -99.98 -29.39
N THR A 293 -66.24 -99.19 -29.49
CA THR A 293 -66.16 -97.73 -29.28
C THR A 293 -65.71 -97.39 -27.86
N SER A 294 -66.28 -98.03 -26.82
CA SER A 294 -65.87 -97.79 -25.43
C SER A 294 -64.40 -98.15 -25.16
N LEU A 295 -63.89 -99.23 -25.77
CA LEU A 295 -62.47 -99.61 -25.65
C LEU A 295 -61.55 -98.60 -26.34
N GLY A 296 -61.92 -98.11 -27.53
CA GLY A 296 -61.18 -97.06 -28.23
C GLY A 296 -61.22 -95.71 -27.49
N GLU A 297 -62.35 -95.35 -26.89
CA GLU A 297 -62.47 -94.18 -26.01
C GLU A 297 -61.57 -94.31 -24.77
N LEU A 298 -61.51 -95.50 -24.16
CA LEU A 298 -60.62 -95.76 -23.02
C LEU A 298 -59.14 -95.70 -23.44
N ALA A 299 -58.77 -96.26 -24.59
CA ALA A 299 -57.41 -96.16 -25.14
C ALA A 299 -57.01 -94.69 -25.39
N ASN A 300 -57.90 -93.90 -26.00
CA ASN A 300 -57.70 -92.47 -26.21
C ASN A 300 -57.58 -91.68 -24.90
N ARG A 301 -58.40 -92.04 -23.89
CA ARG A 301 -58.31 -91.42 -22.56
C ARG A 301 -56.99 -91.77 -21.86
N THR A 302 -56.52 -93.01 -21.96
CA THR A 302 -55.21 -93.43 -21.43
C THR A 302 -54.07 -92.67 -22.10
N ARG A 303 -54.10 -92.50 -23.43
CA ARG A 303 -53.12 -91.66 -24.15
C ARG A 303 -53.21 -90.19 -23.75
N SER A 304 -54.41 -89.67 -23.53
CA SER A 304 -54.60 -88.29 -23.06
C SER A 304 -54.07 -88.08 -21.64
N ILE A 305 -54.19 -89.07 -20.76
CA ILE A 305 -53.61 -89.03 -19.41
C ILE A 305 -52.07 -89.02 -19.51
N GLU A 306 -51.49 -89.83 -20.39
CA GLU A 306 -50.05 -89.86 -20.62
C GLU A 306 -49.53 -88.54 -21.22
N SER A 307 -50.17 -88.05 -22.29
CA SER A 307 -49.71 -86.87 -23.03
C SER A 307 -49.91 -85.55 -22.29
N ASN A 308 -50.92 -85.47 -21.42
CA ASN A 308 -51.27 -84.22 -20.75
C ASN A 308 -50.94 -84.31 -19.26
N GLU A 309 -51.57 -85.21 -18.52
CA GLU A 309 -51.47 -85.25 -17.05
C GLU A 309 -50.09 -85.75 -16.59
N LEU A 310 -49.60 -86.86 -17.15
CA LEU A 310 -48.30 -87.43 -16.81
C LEU A 310 -47.15 -86.57 -17.33
N ALA A 311 -47.28 -85.98 -18.52
CA ALA A 311 -46.31 -85.03 -19.06
C ALA A 311 -46.19 -83.79 -18.16
N ASN A 312 -47.32 -83.19 -17.74
CA ASN A 312 -47.34 -82.06 -16.83
C ASN A 312 -46.75 -82.41 -15.45
N LEU A 313 -47.11 -83.57 -14.91
CA LEU A 313 -46.54 -84.06 -13.65
C LEU A 313 -45.02 -84.27 -13.75
N THR A 314 -44.55 -84.87 -14.84
CA THR A 314 -43.11 -85.12 -15.07
C THR A 314 -42.34 -83.81 -15.23
N ALA A 315 -42.92 -82.82 -15.93
CA ALA A 315 -42.36 -81.49 -16.04
C ALA A 315 -42.28 -80.79 -14.66
N ALA A 316 -43.34 -80.88 -13.86
CA ALA A 316 -43.36 -80.32 -12.50
C ALA A 316 -42.34 -80.99 -11.56
N LEU A 317 -42.18 -82.31 -11.63
CA LEU A 317 -41.16 -83.04 -10.86
C LEU A 317 -39.73 -82.68 -11.29
N THR A 318 -39.51 -82.48 -12.59
CA THR A 318 -38.22 -82.02 -13.13
C THR A 318 -37.89 -80.60 -12.66
N GLN A 319 -38.88 -79.71 -12.67
CA GLN A 319 -38.74 -78.36 -12.14
C GLN A 319 -38.43 -78.39 -10.64
N LEU A 320 -39.17 -79.19 -9.87
CA LEU A 320 -38.95 -79.35 -8.43
C LEU A 320 -37.53 -79.88 -8.11
N GLY A 321 -36.99 -80.79 -8.93
CA GLY A 321 -35.60 -81.23 -8.81
C GLY A 321 -34.59 -80.12 -9.09
N THR A 322 -34.88 -79.23 -10.05
CA THR A 322 -34.04 -78.06 -10.37
C THR A 322 -34.09 -77.03 -9.23
N ASP A 323 -35.28 -76.76 -8.70
CA ASP A 323 -35.48 -75.85 -7.57
C ASP A 323 -34.77 -76.38 -6.31
N LEU A 324 -34.80 -77.70 -6.10
CA LEU A 324 -34.12 -78.36 -4.98
C LEU A 324 -32.58 -78.23 -5.08
N ASN A 325 -32.00 -78.42 -6.26
CA ASN A 325 -30.56 -78.21 -6.47
C ASN A 325 -30.16 -76.75 -6.27
N THR A 326 -31.00 -75.82 -6.74
CA THR A 326 -30.79 -74.38 -6.54
C THR A 326 -30.82 -74.04 -5.04
N LEU A 327 -31.80 -74.57 -4.31
CA LEU A 327 -31.93 -74.38 -2.88
C LEU A 327 -30.73 -74.96 -2.12
N GLU A 328 -30.29 -76.19 -2.43
CA GLU A 328 -29.10 -76.80 -1.81
C GLU A 328 -27.84 -75.95 -2.07
N SER A 329 -27.63 -75.49 -3.30
CA SER A 329 -26.48 -74.64 -3.63
C SER A 329 -26.50 -73.28 -2.93
N THR A 330 -27.70 -72.75 -2.65
CA THR A 330 -27.89 -71.47 -1.94
C THR A 330 -27.66 -71.63 -0.43
N VAL A 331 -28.10 -72.77 0.12
CA VAL A 331 -28.01 -73.06 1.56
C VAL A 331 -26.59 -73.52 1.95
N ASN A 332 -25.90 -74.23 1.07
CA ASN A 332 -24.58 -74.76 1.35
C ASN A 332 -23.56 -73.64 1.65
N GLY A 333 -22.89 -73.71 2.79
CA GLY A 333 -21.98 -72.67 3.28
C GLY A 333 -22.61 -71.59 4.16
N THR A 334 -23.95 -71.47 4.17
CA THR A 334 -24.64 -70.49 5.03
C THR A 334 -24.41 -70.78 6.52
N ASP A 335 -24.24 -72.05 6.91
CA ASP A 335 -23.89 -72.46 8.27
C ASP A 335 -22.54 -71.91 8.73
N THR A 336 -21.55 -71.95 7.83
CA THR A 336 -20.21 -71.41 8.03
C THR A 336 -20.25 -69.89 8.11
N ASP A 337 -21.06 -69.24 7.26
CA ASP A 337 -21.26 -67.79 7.30
C ASP A 337 -21.90 -67.34 8.61
N VAL A 338 -22.85 -68.10 9.15
CA VAL A 338 -23.45 -67.83 10.47
C VAL A 338 -22.41 -67.95 11.57
N ASP A 339 -21.59 -69.01 11.57
CA ASP A 339 -20.52 -69.18 12.57
C ASP A 339 -19.49 -68.04 12.50
N ASN A 340 -19.09 -67.64 11.29
CA ASN A 340 -18.20 -66.50 11.07
C ASN A 340 -18.82 -65.19 11.57
N CYS A 341 -20.11 -64.98 11.32
CA CYS A 341 -20.86 -63.82 11.80
C CYS A 341 -20.87 -63.77 13.34
N ILE A 342 -21.18 -64.88 14.00
CA ILE A 342 -21.16 -65.00 15.47
C ILE A 342 -19.77 -64.66 16.02
N ASN A 343 -18.73 -65.22 15.42
CA ASN A 343 -17.35 -64.99 15.84
C ASN A 343 -16.94 -63.51 15.67
N ASN A 344 -17.26 -62.91 14.53
CA ASN A 344 -16.96 -61.50 14.27
C ASN A 344 -17.66 -60.54 15.24
N PHE A 345 -18.92 -60.85 15.60
CA PHE A 345 -19.63 -60.10 16.64
C PHE A 345 -18.95 -60.22 18.01
N ASN A 346 -18.53 -61.43 18.40
CA ASN A 346 -17.84 -61.65 19.67
C ASN A 346 -16.49 -60.91 19.73
N ILE A 347 -15.69 -60.97 18.65
CA ILE A 347 -14.43 -60.23 18.54
C ILE A 347 -14.67 -58.72 18.64
N SER A 348 -15.69 -58.21 17.95
CA SER A 348 -16.05 -56.79 17.98
C SER A 348 -16.50 -56.34 19.37
N GLU A 349 -17.28 -57.17 20.07
CA GLU A 349 -17.72 -56.89 21.44
C GLU A 349 -16.52 -56.82 22.40
N ILE A 350 -15.61 -57.80 22.33
CA ILE A 350 -14.38 -57.81 23.14
C ILE A 350 -13.54 -56.55 22.86
N PHE A 351 -13.41 -56.14 21.59
CA PHE A 351 -12.68 -54.94 21.22
C PHE A 351 -13.33 -53.67 21.81
N VAL A 352 -14.66 -53.53 21.71
CA VAL A 352 -15.38 -52.38 22.27
C VAL A 352 -15.26 -52.33 23.79
N GLN A 353 -15.40 -53.48 24.46
CA GLN A 353 -15.32 -53.58 25.92
C GLN A 353 -13.93 -53.24 26.46
N ASN A 354 -12.87 -53.73 25.81
CA ASN A 354 -11.50 -53.56 26.30
C ASN A 354 -10.81 -52.29 25.79
N ASN A 355 -10.98 -51.97 24.50
CA ASN A 355 -10.21 -50.92 23.83
C ASN A 355 -11.06 -49.71 23.47
N GLY A 356 -12.40 -49.80 23.54
CA GLY A 356 -13.28 -48.72 23.11
C GLY A 356 -13.07 -47.43 23.89
N SER A 357 -12.81 -47.51 25.20
CA SER A 357 -12.55 -46.33 26.04
C SER A 357 -11.27 -45.59 25.58
N ASP A 358 -10.21 -46.34 25.27
CA ASP A 358 -8.95 -45.79 24.75
C ASP A 358 -9.11 -45.20 23.35
N VAL A 359 -9.92 -45.83 22.49
CA VAL A 359 -10.23 -45.29 21.15
C VAL A 359 -10.94 -43.94 21.28
N VAL A 360 -11.95 -43.83 22.16
CA VAL A 360 -12.67 -42.57 22.35
C VAL A 360 -11.76 -41.50 22.96
N LYS A 361 -10.93 -41.85 23.96
CA LYS A 361 -9.93 -40.92 24.53
C LYS A 361 -8.95 -40.43 23.48
N ASN A 362 -8.43 -41.33 22.64
CA ASN A 362 -7.49 -40.98 21.58
C ASN A 362 -8.13 -40.07 20.52
N GLU A 363 -9.40 -40.34 20.15
CA GLU A 363 -10.10 -39.50 19.19
C GLU A 363 -10.47 -38.12 19.76
N ALA A 364 -10.85 -38.06 21.05
CA ALA A 364 -11.04 -36.80 21.77
C ALA A 364 -9.74 -35.98 21.84
N LYS A 365 -8.60 -36.64 22.09
CA LYS A 365 -7.27 -36.01 22.05
C LYS A 365 -6.95 -35.43 20.69
N LYS A 366 -7.10 -36.21 19.61
CA LYS A 366 -6.87 -35.71 18.23
C LYS A 366 -7.76 -34.52 17.89
N PHE A 367 -9.02 -34.54 18.32
CA PHE A 367 -9.93 -33.42 18.13
C PHE A 367 -9.43 -32.16 18.86
N ALA A 368 -9.04 -32.29 20.13
CA ALA A 368 -8.52 -31.19 20.93
C ALA A 368 -7.19 -30.64 20.35
N ASP A 369 -6.27 -31.52 19.96
CA ASP A 369 -4.99 -31.16 19.31
C ASP A 369 -5.24 -30.39 18.00
N ARG A 370 -6.26 -30.80 17.23
CA ARG A 370 -6.65 -30.11 15.98
C ARG A 370 -7.19 -28.71 16.25
N ILE A 371 -8.02 -28.54 17.27
CA ILE A 371 -8.55 -27.22 17.64
C ILE A 371 -7.42 -26.30 18.10
N ILE A 372 -6.52 -26.77 18.97
CA ILE A 372 -5.35 -25.98 19.38
C ILE A 372 -4.48 -25.65 18.18
N GLY A 373 -4.20 -26.60 17.29
CA GLY A 373 -3.41 -26.34 16.09
C GLY A 373 -3.99 -25.22 15.22
N ILE A 374 -5.32 -25.13 15.11
CA ILE A 374 -5.99 -24.03 14.39
C ILE A 374 -5.78 -22.70 15.10
N VAL A 375 -5.98 -22.64 16.42
CA VAL A 375 -5.81 -21.39 17.20
C VAL A 375 -4.35 -20.94 17.20
N THR A 376 -3.39 -21.87 17.32
CA THR A 376 -1.96 -21.58 17.26
C THR A 376 -1.56 -21.08 15.88
N SER A 377 -2.01 -21.73 14.80
CA SER A 377 -1.75 -21.25 13.44
C SER A 377 -2.30 -19.85 13.23
N PHE A 378 -3.52 -19.58 13.70
CA PHE A 378 -4.12 -18.25 13.59
C PHE A 378 -3.34 -17.19 14.38
N ALA A 379 -2.92 -17.51 15.61
CA ALA A 379 -2.13 -16.60 16.43
C ALA A 379 -0.77 -16.30 15.79
N ASP A 380 -0.08 -17.32 15.25
CA ASP A 380 1.19 -17.17 14.55
C ASP A 380 1.04 -16.32 13.28
N ASP A 381 0.00 -16.57 12.49
CA ASP A 381 -0.31 -15.79 11.29
C ASP A 381 -0.64 -14.32 11.64
N ALA A 382 -1.38 -14.10 12.73
CA ALA A 382 -1.70 -12.76 13.22
C ALA A 382 -0.43 -12.01 13.68
N LEU A 383 0.47 -12.68 14.42
CA LEU A 383 1.76 -12.12 14.81
C LEU A 383 2.61 -11.78 13.58
N TYR A 384 2.67 -12.68 12.60
CA TYR A 384 3.40 -12.46 11.36
C TYR A 384 2.84 -11.26 10.59
N ALA A 385 1.52 -11.16 10.47
CA ALA A 385 0.86 -10.04 9.81
C ALA A 385 1.12 -8.72 10.56
N LEU A 386 1.09 -8.72 11.89
CA LEU A 386 1.40 -7.55 12.71
C LEU A 386 2.84 -7.06 12.51
N ASP A 387 3.80 -7.99 12.40
CA ASP A 387 5.23 -7.67 12.23
C ASP A 387 5.62 -7.26 10.80
N ASN A 388 4.86 -7.66 9.78
CA ASN A 388 5.30 -7.53 8.39
C ASN A 388 4.29 -6.85 7.44
N GLU A 389 2.99 -7.00 7.66
CA GLU A 389 1.97 -6.61 6.68
C GLU A 389 1.09 -5.45 7.14
N ILE A 390 0.72 -5.44 8.43
CA ILE A 390 -0.25 -4.49 8.99
C ILE A 390 0.46 -3.19 9.37
N GLY A 391 -0.11 -2.07 8.91
CA GLY A 391 0.32 -0.74 9.33
C GLY A 391 1.73 -0.36 8.88
N LYS A 392 2.06 -0.50 7.58
CA LYS A 392 3.35 -0.03 7.03
C LYS A 392 3.64 1.41 7.42
N CYS A 393 4.88 1.69 7.85
CA CYS A 393 5.26 3.02 8.31
C CYS A 393 5.77 3.97 7.20
N THR A 394 5.59 3.60 5.92
CA THR A 394 5.86 4.46 4.76
C THR A 394 5.22 5.85 4.83
N PRO A 395 4.01 6.05 5.39
CA PRO A 395 3.46 7.40 5.57
C PRO A 395 4.32 8.32 6.45
N ILE A 396 5.00 7.76 7.46
CA ILE A 396 5.93 8.51 8.32
C ILE A 396 7.13 8.97 7.50
N TRP A 397 7.69 8.08 6.69
CA TRP A 397 8.77 8.42 5.75
C TRP A 397 8.35 9.51 4.77
N ASN A 398 7.18 9.36 4.14
CA ASN A 398 6.67 10.33 3.17
C ASN A 398 6.46 11.71 3.80
N LEU A 399 5.98 11.76 5.04
CA LEU A 399 5.84 13.01 5.79
C LEU A 399 7.20 13.66 6.03
N TYR A 400 8.18 12.89 6.53
CA TYR A 400 9.54 13.37 6.74
C TYR A 400 10.19 13.90 5.45
N ASN A 401 10.13 13.10 4.39
CA ASN A 401 10.70 13.45 3.09
C ASN A 401 10.03 14.70 2.50
N THR A 402 8.70 14.82 2.60
CA THR A 402 8.00 15.99 2.06
C THR A 402 8.31 17.26 2.85
N LEU A 403 8.29 17.19 4.18
CA LEU A 403 8.42 18.38 5.03
C LEU A 403 9.86 18.86 5.15
N PHE A 404 10.78 17.95 5.47
CA PHE A 404 12.15 18.32 5.83
C PHE A 404 13.09 18.28 4.62
N VAL A 405 13.07 17.20 3.85
CA VAL A 405 13.96 17.05 2.69
C VAL A 405 13.51 17.97 1.55
N ILE A 406 12.26 17.84 1.12
CA ILE A 406 11.75 18.56 -0.06
C ILE A 406 11.43 20.03 0.30
N SER A 407 10.50 20.28 1.22
CA SER A 407 9.98 21.63 1.47
C SER A 407 11.00 22.55 2.16
N LEU A 408 11.62 22.10 3.25
CA LEU A 408 12.59 22.90 3.97
C LEU A 408 13.92 22.99 3.22
N CYS A 409 14.56 21.86 2.91
CA CYS A 409 15.91 21.89 2.37
C CYS A 409 15.95 22.27 0.88
N GLN A 410 15.28 21.53 0.01
CA GLN A 410 15.33 21.80 -1.43
C GLN A 410 14.57 23.07 -1.83
N TYR A 411 13.37 23.31 -1.30
CA TYR A 411 12.57 24.46 -1.73
C TYR A 411 12.89 25.75 -0.98
N THR A 412 13.30 25.70 0.29
CA THR A 412 13.52 26.92 1.08
C THR A 412 14.99 27.26 1.18
N VAL A 413 15.81 26.35 1.71
CA VAL A 413 17.23 26.61 1.97
C VAL A 413 18.03 26.75 0.67
N ASP A 414 17.85 25.85 -0.31
CA ASP A 414 18.57 25.96 -1.59
C ASP A 414 18.14 27.21 -2.38
N SER A 415 16.87 27.59 -2.30
CA SER A 415 16.38 28.84 -2.92
C SER A 415 16.99 30.08 -2.27
N LEU A 416 17.11 30.12 -0.95
CA LEU A 416 17.81 31.21 -0.25
C LEU A 416 19.30 31.23 -0.60
N ASN A 417 19.92 30.05 -0.74
CA ASN A 417 21.31 29.93 -1.19
C ASN A 417 21.53 30.49 -2.59
N GLY A 418 20.68 30.13 -3.54
CA GLY A 418 20.72 30.70 -4.89
C GLY A 418 20.47 32.21 -4.91
N PHE A 419 19.56 32.69 -4.05
CA PHE A 419 19.22 34.11 -3.96
C PHE A 419 20.38 34.98 -3.47
N TRP A 420 21.02 34.64 -2.34
CA TRP A 420 22.15 35.43 -1.86
C TRP A 420 23.35 35.31 -2.80
N PHE A 421 23.59 34.13 -3.37
CA PHE A 421 24.70 33.91 -4.29
C PHE A 421 24.56 34.78 -5.53
N SER A 422 23.38 34.78 -6.17
CA SER A 422 23.10 35.60 -7.36
C SER A 422 23.17 37.10 -7.07
N LEU A 423 22.53 37.60 -5.99
CA LEU A 423 22.60 39.01 -5.61
C LEU A 423 24.03 39.44 -5.25
N GLY A 424 24.79 38.59 -4.55
CA GLY A 424 26.18 38.84 -4.21
C GLY A 424 27.04 39.06 -5.45
N TRP A 425 26.87 38.23 -6.49
CA TRP A 425 27.55 38.42 -7.76
C TRP A 425 27.12 39.68 -8.51
N CYS A 426 25.83 40.03 -8.49
CA CYS A 426 25.36 41.30 -9.07
C CYS A 426 26.05 42.50 -8.41
N ILE A 427 26.14 42.51 -7.07
CA ILE A 427 26.83 43.58 -6.33
C ILE A 427 28.32 43.61 -6.66
N PHE A 428 28.97 42.44 -6.73
CA PHE A 428 30.37 42.33 -7.11
C PHE A 428 30.65 42.94 -8.49
N PHE A 429 29.82 42.65 -9.50
CA PHE A 429 29.95 43.21 -10.85
C PHE A 429 29.51 44.67 -10.98
N PHE A 430 28.69 45.19 -10.05
CA PHE A 430 28.38 46.61 -10.02
C PHE A 430 29.59 47.48 -9.69
N ILE A 431 30.58 46.98 -8.94
CA ILE A 431 31.80 47.72 -8.60
C ILE A 431 32.57 48.16 -9.87
N PRO A 432 33.02 47.26 -10.77
CA PRO A 432 33.67 47.67 -12.01
C PRO A 432 32.70 48.42 -12.93
N SER A 433 31.41 48.06 -12.95
CA SER A 433 30.42 48.75 -13.78
C SER A 433 30.28 50.23 -13.42
N ILE A 434 30.34 50.61 -12.14
CA ILE A 434 30.33 52.02 -11.71
C ILE A 434 31.54 52.78 -12.28
N ILE A 435 32.73 52.17 -12.25
CA ILE A 435 33.96 52.79 -12.77
C ILE A 435 33.83 53.04 -14.28
N PHE A 436 33.38 52.04 -15.04
CA PHE A 436 33.19 52.21 -16.48
C PHE A 436 32.06 53.21 -16.79
N SER A 437 30.94 53.13 -16.09
CA SER A 437 29.78 54.01 -16.30
C SER A 437 30.13 55.47 -16.03
N THR A 438 30.89 55.78 -14.98
CA THR A 438 31.31 57.17 -14.68
C THR A 438 32.31 57.72 -15.70
N LYS A 439 33.28 56.90 -16.15
CA LYS A 439 34.24 57.29 -17.20
C LYS A 439 33.55 57.49 -18.55
N LEU A 440 32.69 56.55 -18.95
CA LEU A 440 31.92 56.62 -20.19
C LEU A 440 30.90 57.76 -20.16
N ALA A 441 30.25 58.03 -19.02
CA ALA A 441 29.33 59.16 -18.91
C ALA A 441 30.03 60.51 -19.15
N LYS A 442 31.25 60.68 -18.61
CA LYS A 442 32.09 61.86 -18.90
C LYS A 442 32.47 61.92 -20.38
N HIS A 443 32.73 60.76 -21.00
CA HIS A 443 33.01 60.68 -22.43
C HIS A 443 31.77 60.84 -23.32
N TYR A 444 30.53 60.60 -22.88
CA TYR A 444 29.34 60.74 -23.71
C TYR A 444 28.65 62.11 -23.55
N ARG A 445 28.78 62.77 -22.39
CA ARG A 445 28.25 64.12 -22.18
C ARG A 445 28.98 65.17 -23.02
N ARG A 446 28.22 66.18 -23.45
CA ARG A 446 28.76 67.42 -24.03
C ARG A 446 29.47 68.21 -22.92
N MET A 447 30.72 68.62 -23.16
CA MET A 447 31.47 69.49 -22.27
C MET A 447 30.94 70.93 -22.45
N SER A 448 30.41 71.55 -21.38
CA SER A 448 29.83 72.90 -21.46
C SER A 448 30.84 74.03 -21.23
N GLN A 449 32.03 73.74 -20.72
CA GLN A 449 33.11 74.70 -20.54
C GLN A 449 34.44 74.02 -20.84
N LEU A 450 35.21 74.58 -21.78
CA LEU A 450 36.65 74.47 -21.77
C LEU A 450 37.11 75.02 -20.42
N ASP A 451 37.99 74.31 -19.71
CA ASP A 451 38.75 74.94 -18.63
C ASP A 451 39.41 76.17 -19.26
N ASN A 452 38.95 77.36 -18.86
CA ASN A 452 39.56 78.63 -19.25
C ASN A 452 40.85 78.75 -18.45
N ASP A 453 41.88 78.04 -18.87
CA ASP A 453 43.28 78.43 -18.74
C ASP A 453 43.97 77.91 -20.00
N TYR A 454 44.59 78.85 -20.72
CA TYR A 454 45.01 78.79 -22.12
C TYR A 454 43.92 79.17 -23.13
N GLU A 455 43.91 80.47 -23.43
CA GLU A 455 43.27 81.04 -24.62
C GLU A 455 43.69 80.30 -25.89
N ASP A 456 42.77 80.34 -26.85
CA ASP A 456 42.73 79.71 -28.16
C ASP A 456 43.96 80.03 -29.04
N ASP A 457 45.05 79.27 -28.90
CA ASP A 457 45.98 79.02 -30.01
C ASP A 457 45.55 77.72 -30.70
N LYS A 458 44.77 77.90 -31.77
CA LYS A 458 44.68 76.91 -32.84
C LYS A 458 46.07 76.76 -33.46
N ASP A 459 46.84 75.80 -32.96
CA ASP A 459 47.77 75.05 -33.79
C ASP A 459 47.52 73.55 -33.60
N GLU A 460 47.25 72.94 -34.75
CA GLU A 460 46.92 71.55 -34.96
C GLU A 460 47.98 70.60 -34.37
N LEU A 461 47.53 69.62 -33.59
CA LEU A 461 48.19 68.32 -33.54
C LEU A 461 47.47 67.39 -34.53
N GLN A 462 47.55 67.75 -35.82
CA GLN A 462 47.38 66.78 -36.90
C GLN A 462 48.71 66.04 -37.08
N LEU A 463 48.66 64.71 -37.03
CA LEU A 463 49.66 63.85 -37.66
C LEU A 463 49.62 64.12 -39.19
N PRO A 464 50.76 64.00 -39.89
CA PRO A 464 51.03 64.78 -41.09
C PRO A 464 50.21 64.33 -42.30
N GLU A 465 49.73 65.29 -43.09
CA GLU A 465 49.52 65.08 -44.51
C GLU A 465 50.02 66.31 -45.31
N VAL A 466 50.61 66.02 -46.46
CA VAL A 466 51.45 66.87 -47.31
C VAL A 466 50.65 67.99 -47.98
N SER A 467 51.16 69.24 -48.00
CA SER A 467 51.26 70.14 -49.19
C SER A 467 51.17 71.65 -48.91
N SER A 468 52.31 72.35 -49.15
CA SER A 468 52.50 73.64 -49.86
C SER A 468 51.81 74.94 -49.42
N ASP A 469 52.65 75.85 -48.89
CA ASP A 469 52.79 77.30 -49.14
C ASP A 469 51.64 78.31 -48.84
N LYS A 470 51.95 79.25 -47.94
CA LYS A 470 52.26 80.70 -48.19
C LYS A 470 51.55 81.73 -47.27
N TYR A 471 52.33 82.21 -46.28
CA TYR A 471 52.59 83.60 -45.82
C TYR A 471 51.50 84.68 -45.51
N HIS A 472 51.82 85.40 -44.42
CA HIS A 472 51.58 86.81 -43.99
C HIS A 472 50.40 87.08 -43.01
N PHE A 473 50.58 87.40 -41.72
CA PHE A 473 51.26 88.48 -40.93
C PHE A 473 50.45 89.78 -40.71
N LEU A 474 50.48 90.21 -39.42
CA LEU A 474 50.23 91.55 -38.82
C LEU A 474 48.78 91.83 -38.33
N HIS A 475 48.50 92.55 -37.24
CA HIS A 475 49.14 92.87 -35.94
C HIS A 475 48.19 93.88 -35.21
N ASN A 476 48.35 94.00 -33.88
CA ASN A 476 47.95 95.13 -32.99
C ASN A 476 46.47 95.29 -32.62
N LYS A 477 46.10 95.08 -31.33
CA LYS A 477 46.35 95.85 -30.09
C LYS A 477 45.35 97.00 -29.89
N VAL A 478 44.64 96.98 -28.76
CA VAL A 478 44.77 97.95 -27.63
C VAL A 478 43.53 97.82 -26.69
N HIS A 479 43.80 97.45 -25.44
CA HIS A 479 43.00 97.54 -24.20
C HIS A 479 43.01 99.00 -23.65
N PRO A 480 42.50 99.36 -22.45
CA PRO A 480 41.46 98.78 -21.58
C PRO A 480 40.50 99.87 -21.02
N GLU A 481 39.60 99.48 -20.10
CA GLU A 481 39.40 100.06 -18.75
C GLU A 481 37.93 100.11 -18.29
N ASP A 482 37.64 99.21 -17.36
CA ASP A 482 37.14 99.43 -15.99
C ASP A 482 35.88 100.27 -15.74
N LYS A 483 34.89 99.66 -15.05
CA LYS A 483 34.35 100.24 -13.80
C LYS A 483 33.46 99.27 -13.01
N GLU A 484 33.66 99.40 -11.70
CA GLU A 484 33.05 98.71 -10.56
C GLU A 484 31.56 99.03 -10.28
N TRP A 485 30.88 98.01 -9.71
CA TRP A 485 30.05 98.01 -8.49
C TRP A 485 28.72 98.79 -8.40
N ASN A 486 27.57 98.09 -8.24
CA ASN A 486 26.62 98.14 -7.09
C ASN A 486 25.25 97.46 -7.31
N GLY A 487 24.95 96.47 -6.47
CA GLY A 487 23.95 96.59 -5.41
C GLY A 487 22.47 96.88 -5.73
N SER A 488 21.67 95.81 -5.56
CA SER A 488 20.37 95.77 -4.86
C SER A 488 19.04 96.09 -5.60
N LYS A 489 18.04 95.27 -5.24
CA LYS A 489 16.57 95.45 -5.19
C LYS A 489 15.73 95.13 -6.43
N SER A 490 14.95 94.05 -6.29
CA SER A 490 13.61 93.84 -6.84
C SER A 490 12.64 94.97 -6.43
N PRO A 491 11.58 95.29 -7.21
CA PRO A 491 10.25 94.76 -6.85
C PRO A 491 9.22 94.56 -8.00
N PHE A 492 8.29 93.61 -7.76
CA PHE A 492 6.85 93.52 -8.09
C PHE A 492 6.19 94.08 -9.37
N GLY A 493 5.26 93.26 -9.92
CA GLY A 493 4.08 93.68 -10.71
C GLY A 493 3.61 92.61 -11.72
N SER A 494 2.75 91.62 -11.42
CA SER A 494 1.29 91.61 -11.10
C SER A 494 0.35 91.55 -12.33
N ASN A 495 -0.43 90.45 -12.44
CA ASN A 495 -1.91 90.35 -12.63
C ASN A 495 -2.32 89.16 -13.55
N LYS A 496 -3.02 88.13 -13.03
CA LYS A 496 -4.49 87.88 -12.86
C LYS A 496 -5.10 87.14 -14.09
N VAL A 497 -6.09 86.23 -14.06
CA VAL A 497 -7.03 85.63 -13.07
C VAL A 497 -7.80 84.48 -13.77
N GLY A 498 -8.34 83.50 -13.02
CA GLY A 498 -9.55 82.73 -13.38
C GLY A 498 -9.53 81.24 -12.94
N HIS A 499 -9.81 80.83 -11.69
CA HIS A 499 -11.09 80.59 -10.97
C HIS A 499 -11.78 79.20 -11.16
N TYR A 500 -12.02 78.56 -10.01
CA TYR A 500 -13.05 77.56 -9.58
C TYR A 500 -12.84 76.03 -9.69
N ASP A 501 -13.09 75.41 -8.53
CA ASP A 501 -13.16 74.00 -8.08
C ASP A 501 -14.66 73.67 -7.80
N PRO A 502 -15.13 72.54 -7.20
CA PRO A 502 -14.63 71.17 -7.04
C PRO A 502 -15.70 70.03 -7.20
N SER A 503 -15.23 68.78 -7.12
CA SER A 503 -15.82 67.61 -6.40
C SER A 503 -16.72 66.54 -7.06
N SER A 504 -16.47 65.31 -6.57
CA SER A 504 -17.29 64.09 -6.50
C SER A 504 -17.17 63.04 -7.63
N ALA A 505 -16.69 61.83 -7.26
CA ALA A 505 -17.40 60.55 -7.41
C ALA A 505 -16.49 59.37 -7.06
N GLN A 506 -16.95 58.55 -6.11
CA GLN A 506 -16.45 57.20 -5.80
C GLN A 506 -16.53 56.28 -7.03
N SER A 507 -15.57 55.36 -7.18
CA SER A 507 -15.82 54.09 -7.89
C SER A 507 -14.99 52.94 -7.30
N ASN A 508 -15.70 51.87 -6.99
CA ASN A 508 -15.23 50.53 -6.62
C ASN A 508 -14.65 49.78 -7.84
N PRO A 509 -13.93 48.65 -7.64
CA PRO A 509 -13.09 48.02 -8.66
C PRO A 509 -13.86 47.00 -9.54
N PRO A 510 -13.32 46.60 -10.72
CA PRO A 510 -13.81 45.46 -11.49
C PRO A 510 -12.90 44.20 -11.36
N PRO A 511 -13.39 43.02 -11.80
CA PRO A 511 -13.08 41.73 -11.17
C PRO A 511 -11.98 40.91 -11.86
N TYR A 512 -11.52 39.91 -11.09
CA TYR A 512 -10.76 38.74 -11.51
C TYR A 512 -11.36 38.07 -12.75
N ASN A 513 -10.49 37.75 -13.72
CA ASN A 513 -10.77 36.75 -14.75
C ASN A 513 -9.75 35.62 -14.60
N THR A 514 -10.27 34.44 -14.32
CA THR A 514 -9.56 33.15 -14.33
C THR A 514 -9.53 32.65 -15.77
N ASP A 515 -8.34 32.34 -16.28
CA ASP A 515 -8.10 31.23 -17.20
C ASP A 515 -6.59 31.06 -17.43
N TRP A 516 -6.15 29.80 -17.26
CA TRP A 516 -4.80 29.19 -17.39
C TRP A 516 -3.87 29.25 -16.19
#